data_AF-A0A7V3NP88-F1
#
_entry.id   AF-A0A7V3NP88-F1
#
_cell.length_a   1.000
_cell.length_b   1.000
_cell.length_c   1.000
_cell.angle_alpha   90.00
_cell.angle_beta   90.00
_cell.angle_gamma   90.00
#
_symmetry.space_group_name_H-M   'P 1'
#
loop_
_entity.id
_entity.type
_entity.pdbx_description
1 polymer ?
#
loop_
_entity_poly.entity_id
_entity_poly.type
_entity_poly.pdbx_seq_one_letter_code
_entity_poly.pdbx_strand_id
1 'polypeptide(L)'
;MRRFLAIMIVLIIFANLVFLQMKMDSSRNSFSQQKKPLLIFPKPSIVRALSLGHINIIADYYWLKTIQYLGGKIQEHEKPNHIWDYANFVTNLSPRFFEAYYYPSVIMIVFQLYPEKNIALLQKGIQNLPTNKDLFFLAGFVSYFFLDNHQQAADYFFKAAQYSGYYGYAILASRILAEKGNIDLSESLLKELAKGSENQRWSKEIQNMQKGLEQRKGLDFLDKKIELYYQAYGKYPEEIQDIVKSGLIAPNELPRDPFGGQYYIDRNTHKAKSTKEYYLGVFKPKEFQK
;
A
#
# COMPACT_ATOMS: atom_id res chain seq x y z
N MET A 1 45.05 3.45 -54.20
CA MET A 1 45.32 4.15 -52.93
C MET A 1 44.05 4.48 -52.12
N ARG A 2 43.08 5.22 -52.65
CA ARG A 2 41.84 5.59 -51.91
C ARG A 2 41.00 4.41 -51.38
N ARG A 3 40.84 3.34 -52.18
CA ARG A 3 40.12 2.13 -51.76
C ARG A 3 40.81 1.38 -50.61
N PHE A 4 42.14 1.34 -50.63
CA PHE A 4 42.94 0.72 -49.59
C PHE A 4 42.85 1.50 -48.27
N LEU A 5 42.88 2.83 -48.34
CA LEU A 5 42.70 3.71 -47.18
C LEU A 5 41.31 3.54 -46.54
N ALA A 6 40.26 3.47 -47.36
CA ALA A 6 38.88 3.27 -46.87
C ALA A 6 38.72 1.92 -46.15
N ILE A 7 39.29 0.83 -46.69
CA ILE A 7 39.27 -0.49 -46.06
C ILE A 7 40.01 -0.44 -44.72
N MET A 8 41.17 0.23 -44.66
CA MET A 8 41.94 0.37 -43.43
C MET A 8 41.16 1.14 -42.34
N ILE A 9 40.46 2.21 -42.70
CA ILE A 9 39.62 2.98 -41.78
C ILE A 9 38.46 2.13 -41.24
N VAL A 10 37.79 1.37 -42.10
CA VAL A 10 36.69 0.47 -41.68
C VAL A 10 37.19 -0.60 -40.71
N LEU A 11 38.36 -1.19 -40.99
CA LEU A 11 38.98 -2.17 -40.09
C LEU A 11 39.36 -1.55 -38.73
N ILE A 12 39.84 -0.31 -38.72
CA ILE A 12 40.15 0.40 -37.46
C ILE A 12 38.88 0.69 -36.66
N ILE A 13 37.81 1.15 -37.31
CA ILE A 13 36.52 1.39 -36.65
C ILE A 13 35.95 0.08 -36.10
N PHE A 14 35.99 -1.00 -36.89
CA PHE A 14 35.53 -2.31 -36.46
C PHE A 14 36.35 -2.85 -35.28
N ALA A 15 37.68 -2.73 -35.32
CA ALA A 15 38.54 -3.12 -34.21
C ALA A 15 38.26 -2.30 -32.93
N ASN A 16 37.99 -1.00 -33.06
CA ASN A 16 37.60 -0.16 -31.92
C ASN A 16 36.23 -0.55 -31.37
N LEU A 17 35.26 -0.86 -32.23
CA LEU A 17 33.95 -1.37 -31.82
C LEU A 17 34.07 -2.70 -31.09
N VAL A 18 34.85 -3.65 -31.61
CA VAL A 18 35.09 -4.94 -30.95
C VAL A 18 35.83 -4.76 -29.63
N PHE A 19 36.84 -3.88 -29.56
CA PHE A 19 37.54 -3.57 -28.31
C PHE A 19 36.61 -2.96 -27.25
N LEU A 20 35.75 -2.01 -27.66
CA LEU A 20 34.73 -1.44 -26.79
C LEU A 20 33.73 -2.50 -26.34
N GLN A 21 33.26 -3.36 -27.23
CA GLN A 21 32.35 -4.46 -26.94
C GLN A 21 32.97 -5.44 -25.93
N MET A 22 34.22 -5.88 -26.17
CA MET A 22 34.93 -6.79 -25.26
C MET A 22 35.18 -6.16 -23.90
N LYS A 23 35.49 -4.85 -23.84
CA LYS A 23 35.64 -4.12 -22.59
C LYS A 23 34.30 -3.97 -21.86
N MET A 24 33.20 -3.76 -22.59
CA MET A 24 31.84 -3.73 -22.04
C MET A 24 31.40 -5.11 -21.53
N ASP A 25 31.66 -6.18 -22.27
CA ASP A 25 31.29 -7.56 -21.88
C ASP A 25 32.15 -8.08 -20.72
N SER A 26 33.45 -7.75 -20.72
CA SER A 26 34.33 -8.02 -19.57
C SER A 26 33.91 -7.21 -18.34
N SER A 27 33.60 -5.92 -18.51
CA SER A 27 33.05 -5.10 -17.43
C SER A 27 31.69 -5.61 -16.98
N ARG A 28 30.85 -6.17 -17.86
CA ARG A 28 29.54 -6.75 -17.50
C ARG A 28 29.72 -7.96 -16.57
N ASN A 29 30.67 -8.82 -16.86
CA ASN A 29 31.01 -9.97 -16.01
C ASN A 29 31.67 -9.57 -14.69
N SER A 30 32.49 -8.50 -14.65
CA SER A 30 33.07 -7.98 -13.41
C SER A 30 32.11 -7.09 -12.60
N PHE A 31 31.16 -6.38 -13.23
CA PHE A 31 30.11 -5.61 -12.56
C PHE A 31 29.09 -6.52 -11.88
N SER A 32 28.70 -7.62 -12.55
CA SER A 32 27.86 -8.66 -11.94
C SER A 32 28.52 -9.36 -10.75
N GLN A 33 29.84 -9.24 -10.57
CA GLN A 33 30.58 -9.83 -9.45
C GLN A 33 31.02 -8.83 -8.37
N GLN A 34 30.67 -7.54 -8.46
CA GLN A 34 30.96 -6.60 -7.37
C GLN A 34 30.07 -6.88 -6.16
N LYS A 35 30.50 -7.86 -5.34
CA LYS A 35 29.93 -8.23 -4.03
C LYS A 35 29.84 -7.08 -3.03
N LYS A 36 30.50 -5.95 -3.31
CA LYS A 36 30.33 -4.69 -2.58
C LYS A 36 30.32 -3.55 -3.60
N PRO A 37 29.18 -2.90 -3.85
CA PRO A 37 29.21 -1.66 -4.57
C PRO A 37 30.01 -0.67 -3.71
N LEU A 38 31.03 -0.04 -4.30
CA LEU A 38 31.72 1.10 -3.69
C LEU A 38 30.70 2.25 -3.61
N LEU A 39 29.85 2.21 -2.57
CA LEU A 39 28.92 3.28 -2.20
C LEU A 39 29.76 4.43 -1.67
N ILE A 40 30.15 5.34 -2.56
CA ILE A 40 30.53 6.68 -2.15
C ILE A 40 29.29 7.54 -2.42
N PHE A 41 28.56 7.85 -1.36
CA PHE A 41 27.54 8.89 -1.37
C PHE A 41 28.18 10.19 -0.88
N PRO A 42 28.75 11.01 -1.77
CA PRO A 42 29.22 12.34 -1.37
C PRO A 42 28.05 13.12 -0.76
N LYS A 43 28.31 14.02 0.19
CA LYS A 43 27.23 14.81 0.80
C LYS A 43 26.43 15.52 -0.30
N PRO A 44 25.08 15.48 -0.30
CA PRO A 44 24.25 16.13 -1.32
C PRO A 44 24.59 17.61 -1.56
N SER A 45 25.03 18.32 -0.52
CA SER A 45 25.48 19.72 -0.62
C SER A 45 26.74 19.88 -1.48
N ILE A 46 27.71 18.96 -1.36
CA ILE A 46 28.94 18.96 -2.15
C ILE A 46 28.62 18.66 -3.61
N VAL A 47 27.75 17.67 -3.85
CA VAL A 47 27.31 17.32 -5.21
C VAL A 47 26.61 18.51 -5.87
N ARG A 48 25.72 19.19 -5.14
CA ARG A 48 25.00 20.37 -5.64
C ARG A 48 25.94 21.53 -5.97
N ALA A 49 27.00 21.73 -5.19
CA ALA A 49 28.01 22.75 -5.46
C ALA A 49 28.85 22.41 -6.70
N LEU A 50 29.24 21.14 -6.85
CA LEU A 50 30.08 20.67 -7.96
C LEU A 50 29.31 20.41 -9.26
N SER A 51 27.97 20.28 -9.19
CA SER A 51 27.15 19.99 -10.36
C SER A 51 26.97 21.17 -11.31
N LEU A 52 27.39 22.38 -10.92
CA LEU A 52 27.27 23.61 -11.73
C LEU A 52 25.86 23.82 -12.32
N GLY A 53 24.81 23.49 -11.56
CA GLY A 53 23.41 23.56 -12.00
C GLY A 53 22.83 22.28 -12.64
N HIS A 54 23.64 21.29 -13.02
CA HIS A 54 23.21 20.04 -13.65
C HIS A 54 22.94 18.89 -12.66
N ILE A 55 22.30 19.19 -11.53
CA ILE A 55 22.09 18.20 -10.45
C ILE A 55 21.24 17.00 -10.88
N ASN A 56 20.33 17.21 -11.84
CA ASN A 56 19.47 16.15 -12.39
C ASN A 56 20.28 15.08 -13.12
N ILE A 57 21.31 15.47 -13.90
CA ILE A 57 22.17 14.50 -14.61
C ILE A 57 22.91 13.60 -13.61
N ILE A 58 23.34 14.17 -12.49
CA ILE A 58 23.98 13.39 -11.43
C ILE A 58 22.95 12.46 -10.77
N ALA A 59 21.74 12.95 -10.49
CA ALA A 59 20.66 12.12 -9.97
C ALA A 59 20.36 10.93 -10.91
N ASP A 60 20.30 11.17 -12.22
CA ASP A 60 20.07 10.14 -13.25
C ASP A 60 21.21 9.10 -13.25
N TYR A 61 22.46 9.54 -13.14
CA TYR A 61 23.61 8.63 -13.03
C TYR A 61 23.51 7.72 -11.79
N TYR A 62 23.17 8.28 -10.63
CA TYR A 62 22.99 7.49 -9.41
C TYR A 62 21.73 6.62 -9.46
N TRP A 63 20.70 7.04 -10.19
CA TRP A 63 19.52 6.21 -10.46
C TRP A 63 19.87 4.99 -11.31
N LEU A 64 20.66 5.16 -12.37
CA LEU A 64 21.18 4.03 -13.16
C LEU A 64 22.03 3.07 -12.32
N LYS A 65 22.84 3.58 -11.38
CA LYS A 65 23.55 2.72 -10.41
C LYS A 65 22.59 1.97 -9.49
N THR A 66 21.51 2.62 -9.07
CA THR A 66 20.48 2.00 -8.24
C THR A 66 19.81 0.84 -8.98
N ILE A 67 19.38 1.05 -10.23
CA ILE A 67 18.77 0.01 -11.07
C ILE A 67 19.74 -1.17 -11.26
N GLN A 68 21.02 -0.90 -11.55
CA GLN A 68 22.01 -1.97 -11.72
C GLN A 68 22.24 -2.76 -10.44
N TYR A 69 22.33 -2.09 -9.29
CA TYR A 69 22.44 -2.75 -7.98
C TYR A 69 21.24 -3.66 -7.71
N LEU A 70 20.02 -3.16 -7.95
CA LEU A 70 18.80 -3.93 -7.76
C LEU A 70 18.72 -5.12 -8.71
N GLY A 71 19.03 -4.91 -10.00
CA GLY A 71 19.05 -5.97 -11.00
C GLY A 71 20.03 -7.09 -10.65
N GLY A 72 21.24 -6.73 -10.20
CA GLY A 72 22.24 -7.69 -9.72
C GLY A 72 21.73 -8.50 -8.53
N LYS A 73 21.16 -7.84 -7.51
CA LYS A 73 20.64 -8.53 -6.31
C LYS A 73 19.45 -9.44 -6.61
N ILE A 74 18.54 -9.01 -7.49
CA ILE A 74 17.43 -9.84 -7.94
C ILE A 74 17.94 -11.08 -8.68
N GLN A 75 18.92 -10.92 -9.57
CA GLN A 75 19.52 -12.04 -10.31
C GLN A 75 20.22 -13.05 -9.38
N GLU A 76 20.91 -12.55 -8.36
CA GLU A 76 21.57 -13.34 -7.32
C GLU A 76 20.59 -13.95 -6.30
N HIS A 77 19.28 -13.64 -6.40
CA HIS A 77 18.26 -14.00 -5.41
C HIS A 77 18.60 -13.51 -3.99
N GLU A 78 19.29 -12.38 -3.89
CA GLU A 78 19.71 -11.76 -2.64
C GLU A 78 18.86 -10.54 -2.29
N LYS A 79 18.76 -10.24 -0.99
CA LYS A 79 18.05 -9.05 -0.50
C LYS A 79 18.84 -7.77 -0.83
N PRO A 80 18.21 -6.73 -1.42
CA PRO A 80 18.87 -5.47 -1.71
C PRO A 80 18.97 -4.58 -0.46
N ASN A 81 19.83 -4.95 0.50
CA ASN A 81 19.94 -4.29 1.81
C ASN A 81 20.24 -2.77 1.77
N HIS A 82 20.84 -2.27 0.68
CA HIS A 82 21.19 -0.84 0.53
C HIS A 82 20.16 -0.04 -0.27
N ILE A 83 19.01 -0.63 -0.61
CA ILE A 83 18.00 0.02 -1.45
C ILE A 83 17.55 1.38 -0.93
N TRP A 84 17.37 1.51 0.39
CA TRP A 84 16.98 2.76 1.00
C TRP A 84 18.08 3.82 0.88
N ASP A 85 19.35 3.45 1.05
CA ASP A 85 20.46 4.40 0.97
C ASP A 85 20.53 5.03 -0.43
N TYR A 86 20.40 4.21 -1.47
CA TYR A 86 20.32 4.65 -2.86
C TYR A 86 19.11 5.55 -3.12
N ALA A 87 17.92 5.12 -2.72
CA ALA A 87 16.68 5.87 -2.94
C ALA A 87 16.72 7.22 -2.23
N ASN A 88 17.14 7.26 -0.96
CA ASN A 88 17.22 8.49 -0.20
C ASN A 88 18.26 9.46 -0.80
N PHE A 89 19.38 8.93 -1.29
CA PHE A 89 20.39 9.74 -1.96
C PHE A 89 19.86 10.39 -3.24
N VAL A 90 19.30 9.60 -4.16
CA VAL A 90 18.77 10.11 -5.44
C VAL A 90 17.67 11.14 -5.20
N THR A 91 16.74 10.87 -4.28
CA THR A 91 15.63 11.78 -3.94
C THR A 91 16.09 13.05 -3.21
N ASN A 92 17.26 13.06 -2.56
CA ASN A 92 17.87 14.30 -2.03
C ASN A 92 18.48 15.17 -3.14
N LEU A 93 18.97 14.55 -4.22
CA LEU A 93 19.50 15.27 -5.37
C LEU A 93 18.38 15.83 -6.26
N SER A 94 17.38 15.00 -6.56
CA SER A 94 16.23 15.36 -7.39
C SER A 94 14.91 15.02 -6.69
N PRO A 95 14.34 15.94 -5.89
CA PRO A 95 13.14 15.68 -5.10
C PRO A 95 11.86 15.42 -5.92
N ARG A 96 11.83 15.83 -7.19
CA ARG A 96 10.69 15.57 -8.08
C ARG A 96 10.82 14.28 -8.89
N PHE A 97 11.88 13.49 -8.64
CA PHE A 97 12.13 12.24 -9.37
C PHE A 97 11.25 11.11 -8.84
N PHE A 98 10.05 10.97 -9.40
CA PHE A 98 9.02 10.02 -8.95
C PHE A 98 9.52 8.57 -8.86
N GLU A 99 10.24 8.10 -9.88
CA GLU A 99 10.72 6.73 -10.01
C GLU A 99 11.64 6.34 -8.85
N ALA A 100 12.41 7.29 -8.33
CA ALA A 100 13.32 7.11 -7.20
C ALA A 100 12.59 6.97 -5.85
N TYR A 101 11.29 7.26 -5.79
CA TYR A 101 10.42 6.93 -4.66
C TYR A 101 9.67 5.62 -4.91
N TYR A 102 9.01 5.52 -6.07
CA TYR A 102 8.07 4.45 -6.39
C TYR A 102 8.73 3.07 -6.44
N TYR A 103 9.75 2.89 -7.29
CA TYR A 103 10.35 1.57 -7.49
C TYR A 103 11.09 1.05 -6.25
N PRO A 104 11.91 1.87 -5.55
CA PRO A 104 12.52 1.41 -4.31
C PRO A 104 11.50 1.00 -3.25
N SER A 105 10.38 1.73 -3.14
CA SER A 105 9.27 1.34 -2.26
C SER A 105 8.67 -0.01 -2.63
N VAL A 106 8.38 -0.23 -3.92
CA VAL A 106 7.84 -1.51 -4.39
C VAL A 106 8.79 -2.67 -4.07
N ILE A 107 10.09 -2.50 -4.33
CA ILE A 107 11.07 -3.54 -4.02
C ILE A 107 11.19 -3.77 -2.50
N MET A 108 11.16 -2.71 -1.68
CA MET A 108 11.12 -2.88 -0.22
C MET A 108 9.86 -3.63 0.24
N ILE A 109 8.72 -3.42 -0.39
CA ILE A 109 7.49 -4.19 -0.12
C ILE A 109 7.68 -5.67 -0.50
N VAL A 110 8.16 -5.96 -1.71
CA VAL A 110 8.32 -7.32 -2.24
C VAL A 110 9.28 -8.14 -1.36
N PHE A 111 10.40 -7.55 -0.94
CA PHE A 111 11.38 -8.22 -0.08
C PHE A 111 11.10 -8.06 1.42
N GLN A 112 9.99 -7.41 1.79
CA GLN A 112 9.59 -7.10 3.17
C GLN A 112 10.69 -6.42 3.98
N LEU A 113 11.30 -5.38 3.40
CA LEU A 113 12.44 -4.65 3.95
C LEU A 113 12.03 -3.30 4.53
N TYR A 114 12.54 -3.01 5.74
CA TYR A 114 12.59 -1.68 6.36
C TYR A 114 11.27 -0.87 6.29
N PRO A 115 10.13 -1.36 6.81
CA PRO A 115 8.83 -0.73 6.61
C PRO A 115 8.77 0.75 7.07
N GLU A 116 9.47 1.09 8.16
CA GLU A 116 9.58 2.44 8.74
C GLU A 116 10.40 3.36 7.82
N LYS A 117 11.46 2.83 7.22
CA LYS A 117 12.25 3.58 6.22
C LYS A 117 11.47 3.76 4.93
N ASN A 118 10.67 2.77 4.55
CA ASN A 118 9.84 2.81 3.36
C ASN A 118 8.74 3.86 3.49
N ILE A 119 7.98 3.85 4.60
CA ILE A 119 6.95 4.87 4.82
C ILE A 119 7.56 6.28 4.88
N ALA A 120 8.73 6.45 5.48
CA ALA A 120 9.43 7.74 5.49
C ALA A 120 9.83 8.21 4.08
N LEU A 121 10.31 7.30 3.23
CA LEU A 121 10.61 7.60 1.83
C LEU A 121 9.35 8.01 1.06
N LEU A 122 8.24 7.30 1.25
CA LEU A 122 6.95 7.61 0.61
C LEU A 122 6.37 8.94 1.09
N GLN A 123 6.45 9.24 2.39
CA GLN A 123 6.05 10.54 2.95
C GLN A 123 6.88 11.68 2.38
N LYS A 124 8.21 11.50 2.27
CA LYS A 124 9.08 12.45 1.58
C LYS A 124 8.66 12.62 0.11
N GLY A 125 8.28 11.54 -0.57
CA GLY A 125 7.75 11.59 -1.93
C GLY A 125 6.44 12.40 -2.01
N ILE A 126 5.48 12.14 -1.12
CA ILE A 126 4.21 12.86 -1.04
C ILE A 126 4.44 14.36 -0.78
N GLN A 127 5.39 14.74 0.08
CA GLN A 127 5.72 16.15 0.29
C GLN A 127 6.22 16.84 -0.99
N ASN A 128 7.00 16.14 -1.81
CA ASN A 128 7.55 16.70 -3.05
C ASN A 128 6.60 16.57 -4.25
N LEU A 129 5.69 15.59 -4.22
CA LEU A 129 4.74 15.23 -5.28
C LEU A 129 3.33 15.04 -4.67
N PRO A 130 2.69 16.12 -4.16
CA PRO A 130 1.53 16.05 -3.26
C PRO A 130 0.24 15.56 -3.87
N THR A 131 0.18 15.38 -5.19
CA THR A 131 -1.00 14.88 -5.91
C THR A 131 -0.76 13.51 -6.55
N ASN A 132 0.40 12.88 -6.28
CA ASN A 132 0.74 11.60 -6.88
C ASN A 132 0.01 10.45 -6.17
N LYS A 133 -1.07 9.97 -6.79
CA LYS A 133 -1.92 8.87 -6.30
C LYS A 133 -1.14 7.59 -5.97
N ASP A 134 -0.08 7.27 -6.71
CA ASP A 134 0.64 6.00 -6.57
C ASP A 134 1.49 6.00 -5.29
N LEU A 135 2.05 7.16 -4.92
CA LEU A 135 2.75 7.32 -3.64
C LEU A 135 1.79 7.18 -2.46
N PHE A 136 0.59 7.76 -2.56
CA PHE A 136 -0.45 7.57 -1.55
C PHE A 136 -0.89 6.11 -1.45
N PHE A 137 -1.08 5.44 -2.58
CA PHE A 137 -1.45 4.02 -2.58
C PHE A 137 -0.39 3.15 -1.89
N LEU A 138 0.90 3.32 -2.25
CA LEU A 138 1.98 2.58 -1.60
C LEU A 138 2.12 2.92 -0.12
N ALA A 139 1.90 4.18 0.27
CA ALA A 139 1.93 4.59 1.68
C ALA A 139 0.81 3.92 2.48
N GLY A 140 -0.40 3.84 1.90
CA GLY A 140 -1.52 3.09 2.45
C GLY A 140 -1.20 1.61 2.61
N PHE A 141 -0.60 1.00 1.58
CA PHE A 141 -0.19 -0.40 1.59
C PHE A 141 0.83 -0.69 2.70
N VAL A 142 1.90 0.11 2.80
CA VAL A 142 2.94 -0.05 3.82
C VAL A 142 2.35 0.12 5.22
N SER A 143 1.54 1.16 5.42
CA SER A 143 0.90 1.45 6.71
C SER A 143 -0.01 0.30 7.15
N TYR A 144 -0.77 -0.28 6.22
CA TYR A 144 -1.71 -1.35 6.51
C TYR A 144 -1.02 -2.69 6.78
N PHE A 145 -0.26 -3.17 5.80
CA PHE A 145 0.26 -4.55 5.82
C PHE A 145 1.49 -4.74 6.70
N PHE A 146 2.31 -3.70 6.88
CA PHE A 146 3.57 -3.82 7.62
C PHE A 146 3.54 -3.13 8.97
N LEU A 147 2.91 -1.95 9.07
CA LEU A 147 2.92 -1.13 10.28
C LEU A 147 1.69 -1.32 11.18
N ASP A 148 0.69 -2.12 10.77
CA ASP A 148 -0.61 -2.29 11.45
C ASP A 148 -1.35 -0.96 11.71
N ASN A 149 -1.00 0.13 11.01
CA ASN A 149 -1.56 1.45 11.22
C ASN A 149 -2.76 1.69 10.29
N HIS A 150 -3.93 1.23 10.75
CA HIS A 150 -5.16 1.19 9.95
C HIS A 150 -5.71 2.59 9.63
N GLN A 151 -5.66 3.51 10.59
CA GLN A 151 -6.15 4.87 10.39
C GLN A 151 -5.30 5.60 9.34
N GLN A 152 -3.97 5.58 9.51
CA GLN A 152 -3.07 6.19 8.54
C GLN A 152 -3.18 5.52 7.16
N ALA A 153 -3.34 4.20 7.11
CA ALA A 153 -3.57 3.49 5.87
C ALA A 153 -4.84 3.97 5.15
N ALA A 154 -5.95 4.08 5.90
CA ALA A 154 -7.22 4.56 5.36
C ALA A 154 -7.11 5.99 4.83
N ASP A 155 -6.44 6.89 5.55
CA ASP A 155 -6.21 8.27 5.12
C ASP A 155 -5.44 8.32 3.79
N TYR A 156 -4.39 7.51 3.66
CA TYR A 156 -3.61 7.43 2.43
C TYR A 156 -4.40 6.82 1.26
N PHE A 157 -5.14 5.74 1.47
CA PHE A 157 -6.00 5.17 0.42
C PHE A 157 -7.12 6.12 0.01
N PHE A 158 -7.68 6.88 0.95
CA PHE A 158 -8.67 7.89 0.66
C PHE A 158 -8.07 9.02 -0.21
N LYS A 159 -6.87 9.51 0.13
CA LYS A 159 -6.13 10.47 -0.71
C LYS A 159 -5.81 9.89 -2.09
N ALA A 160 -5.39 8.63 -2.17
CA ALA A 160 -5.18 7.96 -3.45
C ALA A 160 -6.48 7.94 -4.29
N ALA A 161 -7.64 7.71 -3.67
CA ALA A 161 -8.93 7.77 -4.34
C ALA A 161 -9.24 9.18 -4.87
N GLN A 162 -9.04 10.21 -4.05
CA GLN A 162 -9.27 11.61 -4.41
C GLN A 162 -8.42 12.03 -5.63
N TYR A 163 -7.13 11.67 -5.67
CA TYR A 163 -6.25 12.03 -6.78
C TYR A 163 -6.36 11.12 -8.01
N SER A 164 -6.86 9.88 -7.85
CA SER A 164 -7.03 8.95 -8.96
C SER A 164 -8.40 9.02 -9.64
N GLY A 165 -9.42 9.52 -8.92
CA GLY A 165 -10.83 9.35 -9.30
C GLY A 165 -11.34 7.91 -9.16
N TYR A 166 -10.52 6.98 -8.65
CA TYR A 166 -10.86 5.57 -8.48
C TYR A 166 -11.41 5.31 -7.08
N TYR A 167 -12.75 5.30 -6.99
CA TYR A 167 -13.49 5.10 -5.73
C TYR A 167 -13.22 3.75 -5.03
N GLY A 168 -12.68 2.76 -5.74
CA GLY A 168 -12.28 1.48 -5.13
C GLY A 168 -11.26 1.65 -4.00
N TYR A 169 -10.36 2.64 -4.07
CA TYR A 169 -9.42 2.93 -2.98
C TYR A 169 -10.12 3.51 -1.74
N ALA A 170 -11.18 4.29 -1.92
CA ALA A 170 -11.93 4.83 -0.80
C ALA A 170 -12.83 3.78 -0.13
N ILE A 171 -13.39 2.85 -0.91
CA ILE A 171 -14.08 1.67 -0.36
C ILE A 171 -13.09 0.81 0.44
N LEU A 172 -11.86 0.64 -0.07
CA LEU A 172 -10.80 -0.04 0.68
C LEU A 172 -10.48 0.68 1.99
N ALA A 173 -10.35 2.01 1.98
CA ALA A 173 -10.15 2.80 3.20
C ALA A 173 -11.28 2.58 4.22
N SER A 174 -12.54 2.58 3.77
CA SER A 174 -13.70 2.28 4.61
C SER A 174 -13.63 0.88 5.24
N ARG A 175 -13.22 -0.14 4.47
CA ARG A 175 -13.03 -1.51 4.99
C ARG A 175 -11.95 -1.61 6.03
N ILE A 176 -10.80 -0.95 5.80
CA ILE A 176 -9.69 -0.90 6.75
C ILE A 176 -10.13 -0.27 8.08
N LEU A 177 -10.88 0.84 8.03
CA LEU A 177 -11.43 1.47 9.23
C LEU A 177 -12.40 0.52 9.96
N ALA A 178 -13.29 -0.14 9.22
CA ALA A 178 -14.26 -1.06 9.80
C ALA A 178 -13.61 -2.27 10.47
N GLU A 179 -12.51 -2.79 9.91
CA GLU A 179 -11.82 -3.98 10.43
C GLU A 179 -11.33 -3.83 11.88
N LYS A 180 -10.83 -2.66 12.27
CA LYS A 180 -10.41 -2.37 13.66
C LYS A 180 -11.51 -1.75 14.52
N GLY A 181 -12.75 -1.69 14.04
CA GLY A 181 -13.89 -1.15 14.79
C GLY A 181 -14.06 0.37 14.71
N ASN A 182 -13.32 1.08 13.84
CA ASN A 182 -13.53 2.51 13.58
C ASN A 182 -14.74 2.73 12.64
N ILE A 183 -15.91 2.21 13.05
CA ILE A 183 -17.13 2.17 12.25
C ILE A 183 -17.64 3.59 11.93
N ASP A 184 -17.57 4.53 12.87
CA ASP A 184 -18.07 5.89 12.65
C ASP A 184 -17.21 6.70 11.67
N LEU A 185 -15.88 6.48 11.68
CA LEU A 185 -14.99 7.05 10.66
C LEU A 185 -15.26 6.42 9.29
N SER A 186 -15.48 5.10 9.25
CA SER A 186 -15.85 4.39 8.02
C SER A 186 -17.16 4.94 7.42
N GLU A 187 -18.17 5.18 8.26
CA GLU A 187 -19.45 5.73 7.83
C GLU A 187 -19.32 7.18 7.34
N SER A 188 -18.54 8.00 8.04
CA SER A 188 -18.27 9.39 7.65
C SER A 188 -17.60 9.46 6.28
N LEU A 189 -16.61 8.60 6.04
CA LEU A 189 -15.94 8.47 4.75
C LEU A 189 -16.91 8.04 3.65
N LEU A 190 -17.74 7.01 3.88
CA LEU A 190 -18.74 6.57 2.89
C LEU A 190 -19.79 7.65 2.59
N LYS A 191 -20.19 8.45 3.58
CA LYS A 191 -21.09 9.60 3.38
C LYS A 191 -20.45 10.65 2.48
N GLU A 192 -19.16 10.92 2.64
CA GLU A 192 -18.42 11.83 1.75
C GLU A 192 -18.37 11.28 0.32
N LEU A 193 -18.07 9.98 0.16
CA LEU A 193 -18.06 9.34 -1.16
C LEU A 193 -19.43 9.38 -1.86
N ALA A 194 -20.50 9.14 -1.11
CA ALA A 194 -21.85 9.13 -1.64
C ALA A 194 -22.28 10.52 -2.16
N LYS A 195 -21.77 11.61 -1.59
CA LYS A 195 -22.03 12.97 -2.07
C LYS A 195 -21.35 13.27 -3.41
N GLY A 196 -20.16 12.70 -3.65
CA GLY A 196 -19.40 12.90 -4.89
C GLY A 196 -19.69 11.89 -5.99
N SER A 197 -20.36 10.78 -5.69
CA SER A 197 -20.61 9.69 -6.63
C SER A 197 -21.89 9.91 -7.46
N GLU A 198 -21.83 10.77 -8.48
CA GLU A 198 -22.76 10.68 -9.62
C GLU A 198 -22.47 9.44 -10.49
N ASN A 199 -21.33 8.79 -10.24
CA ASN A 199 -20.84 7.66 -11.01
C ASN A 199 -21.57 6.38 -10.60
N GLN A 200 -22.56 5.98 -11.41
CA GLN A 200 -23.45 4.84 -11.17
C GLN A 200 -22.70 3.52 -10.87
N ARG A 201 -21.45 3.39 -11.35
CA ARG A 201 -20.59 2.21 -11.19
C ARG A 201 -20.27 1.82 -9.74
N TRP A 202 -20.19 2.78 -8.81
CA TRP A 202 -19.76 2.50 -7.41
C TRP A 202 -20.88 2.65 -6.38
N SER A 203 -22.05 3.11 -6.82
CA SER A 203 -23.21 3.35 -5.95
C SER A 203 -23.63 2.08 -5.20
N LYS A 204 -23.63 0.92 -5.88
CA LYS A 204 -23.99 -0.38 -5.32
C LYS A 204 -22.99 -0.84 -4.26
N GLU A 205 -21.70 -0.69 -4.51
CA GLU A 205 -20.64 -1.07 -3.57
C GLU A 205 -20.65 -0.19 -2.33
N ILE A 206 -20.85 1.12 -2.48
CA ILE A 206 -21.01 2.06 -1.37
C ILE A 206 -22.25 1.69 -0.54
N GLN A 207 -23.39 1.43 -1.18
CA GLN A 207 -24.62 0.99 -0.50
C GLN A 207 -24.42 -0.34 0.23
N ASN A 208 -23.78 -1.32 -0.39
CA ASN A 208 -23.48 -2.59 0.24
C ASN A 208 -22.55 -2.41 1.45
N MET A 209 -21.55 -1.54 1.34
CA MET A 209 -20.66 -1.24 2.47
C MET A 209 -21.42 -0.55 3.61
N GLN A 210 -22.30 0.42 3.31
CA GLN A 210 -23.16 1.07 4.30
C GLN A 210 -24.08 0.06 5.02
N LYS A 211 -24.74 -0.83 4.27
CA LYS A 211 -25.54 -1.93 4.83
C LYS A 211 -24.68 -2.86 5.69
N GLY A 212 -23.45 -3.15 5.26
CA GLY A 212 -22.50 -3.92 6.05
C GLY A 212 -22.22 -3.27 7.40
N LEU A 213 -21.92 -1.97 7.43
CA LEU A 213 -21.67 -1.23 8.67
C LEU A 213 -22.91 -1.21 9.57
N GLU A 214 -24.09 -1.00 9.00
CA GLU A 214 -25.37 -1.05 9.72
C GLU A 214 -25.61 -2.45 10.34
N GLN A 215 -25.38 -3.51 9.56
CA GLN A 215 -25.48 -4.89 10.05
C GLN A 215 -24.53 -5.11 11.22
N ARG A 216 -23.29 -4.62 11.13
CA ARG A 216 -22.31 -4.75 12.21
C ARG A 216 -22.73 -3.99 13.47
N LYS A 217 -23.26 -2.77 13.34
CA LYS A 217 -23.82 -2.02 14.48
C LYS A 217 -24.98 -2.79 15.13
N GLY A 218 -25.84 -3.41 14.32
CA GLY A 218 -26.93 -4.26 14.80
C GLY A 218 -26.43 -5.48 15.59
N LEU A 219 -25.41 -6.18 15.06
CA LEU A 219 -24.78 -7.31 15.75
C LEU A 219 -24.09 -6.89 17.06
N ASP A 220 -23.30 -5.81 17.03
CA ASP A 220 -22.62 -5.27 18.23
C ASP A 220 -23.65 -4.82 19.29
N PHE A 221 -24.79 -4.28 18.87
CA PHE A 221 -25.91 -3.94 19.77
C PHE A 221 -26.51 -5.19 20.41
N LEU A 222 -26.81 -6.22 19.62
CA LEU A 222 -27.35 -7.48 20.12
C LEU A 222 -26.36 -8.18 21.07
N ASP A 223 -25.07 -8.19 20.75
CA ASP A 223 -24.02 -8.74 21.62
C ASP A 223 -24.00 -8.08 23.00
N LYS A 224 -24.14 -6.74 23.06
CA LYS A 224 -24.25 -6.02 24.34
C LYS A 224 -25.48 -6.45 25.13
N LYS A 225 -26.60 -6.68 24.44
CA LYS A 225 -27.86 -7.09 25.08
C LYS A 225 -27.84 -8.54 25.54
N ILE A 226 -27.19 -9.44 24.81
CA ILE A 226 -26.92 -10.81 25.21
C ILE A 226 -26.09 -10.84 26.49
N GLU A 227 -25.05 -10.00 26.57
CA GLU A 227 -24.21 -9.89 27.76
C GLU A 227 -24.99 -9.36 28.97
N LEU A 228 -25.83 -8.33 28.78
CA LEU A 228 -26.72 -7.84 29.83
C LEU A 228 -27.73 -8.90 30.30
N TYR A 229 -28.24 -9.73 29.40
CA TYR A 229 -29.12 -10.85 29.75
C TYR A 229 -28.38 -11.86 30.64
N TYR A 230 -27.14 -12.22 30.27
CA TYR A 230 -26.32 -13.12 31.08
C TYR A 230 -26.08 -12.55 32.49
N GLN A 231 -25.75 -11.26 32.59
CA GLN A 231 -25.55 -10.59 33.87
C GLN A 231 -26.81 -10.57 34.75
N ALA A 232 -28.00 -10.46 34.15
CA ALA A 232 -29.26 -10.41 34.87
C ALA A 232 -29.78 -11.80 35.31
N TYR A 233 -29.57 -12.84 34.49
CA TYR A 233 -30.21 -14.15 34.68
C TYR A 233 -29.23 -15.29 34.95
N GLY A 234 -27.91 -15.06 34.88
CA GLY A 234 -26.87 -16.07 35.09
C GLY A 234 -26.78 -17.13 33.98
N LYS A 235 -27.54 -16.98 32.89
CA LYS A 235 -27.56 -17.87 31.73
C LYS A 235 -27.71 -17.06 30.44
N TYR A 236 -27.13 -17.54 29.34
CA TYR A 236 -27.30 -16.91 28.04
C TYR A 236 -28.72 -17.15 27.49
N PRO A 237 -29.27 -16.22 26.68
CA PRO A 237 -30.52 -16.44 25.96
C PRO A 237 -30.31 -17.48 24.85
N GLU A 238 -31.33 -18.29 24.56
CA GLU A 238 -31.29 -19.27 23.47
C GLU A 238 -31.69 -18.63 22.15
N GLU A 239 -32.65 -17.70 22.20
CA GLU A 239 -33.14 -16.95 21.05
C GLU A 239 -33.13 -15.44 21.31
N ILE A 240 -33.07 -14.64 20.24
CA ILE A 240 -33.14 -13.18 20.34
C ILE A 240 -34.47 -12.74 21.00
N GLN A 241 -35.52 -13.53 20.81
CA GLN A 241 -36.86 -13.33 21.35
C GLN A 241 -36.87 -13.40 22.89
N ASP A 242 -35.96 -14.15 23.52
CA ASP A 242 -35.84 -14.19 24.99
C ASP A 242 -35.39 -12.85 25.55
N ILE A 243 -34.53 -12.15 24.81
CA ILE A 243 -34.06 -10.80 25.16
C ILE A 243 -35.21 -9.78 25.03
N VAL A 244 -36.07 -9.95 24.03
CA VAL A 244 -37.26 -9.10 23.86
C VAL A 244 -38.29 -9.37 24.98
N LYS A 245 -38.55 -10.65 25.29
CA LYS A 245 -39.50 -11.06 26.35
C LYS A 245 -39.04 -10.61 27.75
N SER A 246 -37.74 -10.55 28.00
CA SER A 246 -37.19 -10.04 29.27
C SER A 246 -37.25 -8.51 29.39
N GLY A 247 -37.62 -7.79 28.32
CA GLY A 247 -37.71 -6.33 28.32
C GLY A 247 -36.37 -5.61 28.17
N LEU A 248 -35.27 -6.34 27.94
CA LEU A 248 -33.94 -5.74 27.71
C LEU A 248 -33.84 -5.04 26.33
N ILE A 249 -34.70 -5.43 25.39
CA ILE A 249 -34.88 -4.80 24.08
C ILE A 249 -36.39 -4.59 23.86
N ALA A 250 -36.80 -3.36 23.54
CA ALA A 250 -38.17 -3.13 23.11
C ALA A 250 -38.39 -3.68 21.68
N PRO A 251 -39.57 -4.22 21.32
CA PRO A 251 -39.79 -4.83 20.00
C PRO A 251 -39.49 -3.91 18.80
N ASN A 252 -39.65 -2.60 18.97
CA ASN A 252 -39.34 -1.57 17.98
C ASN A 252 -37.84 -1.22 17.88
N GLU A 253 -37.05 -1.54 18.90
CA GLU A 253 -35.59 -1.33 18.94
C GLU A 253 -34.81 -2.52 18.39
N LEU A 254 -35.48 -3.64 18.08
CA LEU A 254 -34.83 -4.80 17.51
C LEU A 254 -34.28 -4.47 16.11
N PRO A 255 -32.96 -4.50 15.89
CA PRO A 255 -32.38 -4.16 14.60
C PRO A 255 -32.83 -5.18 13.54
N ARG A 256 -33.09 -4.67 12.33
CA ARG A 256 -33.37 -5.50 11.16
C ARG A 256 -32.08 -5.70 10.38
N ASP A 257 -31.93 -6.87 9.79
CA ASP A 257 -30.79 -7.13 8.93
C ASP A 257 -30.94 -6.38 7.59
N PRO A 258 -30.02 -5.48 7.22
CA PRO A 258 -30.13 -4.65 6.02
C PRO A 258 -29.97 -5.43 4.69
N PHE A 259 -29.50 -6.68 4.76
CA PHE A 259 -29.46 -7.63 3.64
C PHE A 259 -30.67 -8.59 3.63
N GLY A 260 -31.63 -8.40 4.53
CA GLY A 260 -32.81 -9.25 4.67
C GLY A 260 -32.51 -10.63 5.23
N GLY A 261 -31.43 -10.76 6.02
CA GLY A 261 -31.17 -11.93 6.86
C GLY A 261 -32.02 -11.95 8.13
N GLN A 262 -31.74 -12.92 9.00
CA GLN A 262 -32.28 -13.01 10.36
C GLN A 262 -31.13 -13.11 11.35
N TYR A 263 -31.23 -12.36 12.45
CA TYR A 263 -30.28 -12.45 13.54
C TYR A 263 -30.58 -13.64 14.45
N TYR A 264 -29.54 -14.35 14.87
CA TYR A 264 -29.62 -15.49 15.76
C TYR A 264 -28.44 -15.49 16.74
N ILE A 265 -28.52 -16.28 17.81
CA ILE A 265 -27.44 -16.44 18.78
C ILE A 265 -26.67 -17.72 18.44
N ASP A 266 -25.37 -17.59 18.24
CA ASP A 266 -24.50 -18.74 18.04
C ASP A 266 -24.35 -19.51 19.35
N ARG A 267 -24.64 -20.82 19.34
CA ARG A 267 -24.62 -21.66 20.55
C ARG A 267 -23.22 -21.90 21.11
N ASN A 268 -22.18 -21.77 20.29
CA ASN A 268 -20.80 -22.03 20.70
C ASN A 268 -20.15 -20.76 21.26
N THR A 269 -20.41 -19.61 20.65
CA THR A 269 -19.77 -18.34 21.03
C THR A 269 -20.65 -17.44 21.88
N HIS A 270 -21.96 -17.72 21.99
CA HIS A 270 -22.95 -16.85 22.61
C HIS A 270 -22.94 -15.42 22.05
N LYS A 271 -22.63 -15.29 20.76
CA LYS A 271 -22.63 -14.02 20.03
C LYS A 271 -23.75 -13.98 19.00
N ALA A 272 -24.25 -12.78 18.74
CA ALA A 272 -25.19 -12.54 17.65
C ALA A 272 -24.50 -12.79 16.30
N LYS A 273 -25.20 -13.48 15.41
CA LYS A 273 -24.82 -13.71 14.01
C LYS A 273 -26.00 -13.44 13.09
N SER A 274 -25.74 -13.33 11.80
CA SER A 274 -26.76 -13.20 10.77
C SER A 274 -26.75 -14.41 9.84
N THR A 275 -27.93 -14.81 9.34
CA THR A 275 -28.04 -15.80 8.26
C THR A 275 -27.50 -15.31 6.91
N LYS A 276 -27.24 -14.00 6.76
CA LYS A 276 -26.60 -13.41 5.58
C LYS A 276 -25.44 -12.52 6.02
N GLU A 277 -24.25 -13.09 6.13
CA GLU A 277 -23.08 -12.32 6.55
C GLU A 277 -22.51 -11.45 5.41
N TYR A 278 -22.20 -10.19 5.73
CA TYR A 278 -21.43 -9.31 4.88
C TYR A 278 -20.00 -9.14 5.41
N TYR A 279 -19.00 -9.55 4.62
CA TYR A 279 -17.60 -9.37 4.99
C TYR A 279 -17.18 -7.91 4.89
N LEU A 280 -16.92 -7.28 6.04
CA LEU A 280 -16.49 -5.89 6.17
C LEU A 280 -14.98 -5.68 6.11
N GLY A 281 -14.19 -6.72 6.40
CA GLY A 281 -12.74 -6.63 6.45
C GLY A 281 -12.09 -6.48 5.08
N VAL A 282 -10.76 -6.44 5.09
CA VAL A 282 -9.94 -6.55 3.89
C VAL A 282 -9.39 -7.96 3.77
N PHE A 283 -9.54 -8.56 2.58
CA PHE A 283 -8.90 -9.83 2.29
C PHE A 283 -7.38 -9.71 2.45
N LYS A 284 -6.79 -10.57 3.29
CA LYS A 284 -5.34 -10.68 3.48
C LYS A 284 -4.84 -11.99 2.85
N PRO A 285 -3.91 -11.94 1.87
CA PRO A 285 -3.20 -13.12 1.40
C PRO A 285 -2.47 -13.83 2.55
N LYS A 286 -2.19 -15.13 2.39
CA LYS A 286 -1.56 -15.95 3.45
C LYS A 286 -0.22 -15.38 3.92
N GLU A 287 0.52 -14.76 3.01
CA GLU A 287 1.83 -14.14 3.28
C GLU A 287 1.73 -12.93 4.22
N PHE A 288 0.53 -12.38 4.41
CA PHE A 288 0.24 -11.22 5.26
C PHE A 288 -0.75 -11.53 6.40
N GLN A 289 -1.13 -12.80 6.58
CA GLN A 289 -1.90 -13.23 7.75
C GLN A 289 -0.89 -13.43 8.90
N LYS A 290 -0.99 -12.58 9.93
CA LYS A 290 -0.24 -12.74 11.19
C LYS A 290 -0.87 -13.84 12.05
#